data_AF-A0A0R1V776-F1
#
_entry.id   AF-A0A0R1V776-F1
#
_cell.length_a   1.000
_cell.length_b   1.000
_cell.length_c   1.000
_cell.angle_alpha   90.00
_cell.angle_beta   90.00
_cell.angle_gamma   90.00
#
_symmetry.space_group_name_H-M   'P 1'
#
loop_
_entity.id
_entity.type
_entity.pdbx_description
1 polymer ?
#
loop_
_entity_poly.entity_id
_entity_poly.type
_entity_poly.pdbx_seq_one_letter_code
_entity_poly.pdbx_strand_id
1 'polypeptide(L)' 'MKQACEYLNIKSVNTLKNRFIATGLKVTVIGSVKRIDIRDIDIFVEEHKI' A
#
# COMPACT_ATOMS: atom_id res chain seq x y z
N MET A 1 7.41 3.34 1.00
CA MET A 1 6.79 2.37 1.93
C MET A 1 6.37 2.98 3.27
N LYS A 2 7.22 3.73 3.99
CA LYS A 2 6.83 4.35 5.29
C LYS A 2 5.59 5.26 5.18
N GLN A 3 5.53 6.12 4.16
CA GLN A 3 4.39 7.00 3.89
C GLN A 3 3.07 6.25 3.69
N ALA A 4 3.07 5.11 2.98
CA ALA A 4 1.87 4.32 2.78
C ALA A 4 1.39 3.69 4.10
N CYS A 5 2.31 3.27 4.97
CA CYS A 5 1.97 2.81 6.32
C CYS A 5 1.37 3.93 7.17
N GLU A 6 1.92 5.14 7.10
CA GLU A 6 1.40 6.31 7.82
C GLU A 6 0.01 6.70 7.31
N TYR A 7 -0.20 6.72 5.99
CA TYR A 7 -1.50 7.04 5.37
C TYR A 7 -2.59 6.02 5.74
N LEU A 8 -2.28 4.73 5.70
CA LEU A 8 -3.18 3.65 6.09
C LEU A 8 -3.24 3.42 7.61
N ASN A 9 -2.57 4.26 8.41
CA ASN A 9 -2.46 4.14 9.86
C ASN A 9 -2.05 2.73 10.36
N ILE A 10 -1.15 2.07 9.64
CA ILE A 10 -0.64 0.73 9.95
C ILE A 10 0.76 0.82 10.54
N LYS A 11 0.95 0.22 11.72
CA LYS A 11 2.23 0.26 12.43
C LYS A 11 3.32 -0.62 11.81
N SER A 12 2.98 -1.55 10.93
CA SER A 12 3.93 -2.55 10.41
C SER A 12 3.91 -2.63 8.89
N VAL A 13 5.12 -2.54 8.31
CA VAL A 13 5.36 -2.75 6.87
C VAL A 13 5.04 -4.19 6.45
N ASN A 14 5.14 -5.16 7.37
CA ASN A 14 4.75 -6.53 7.08
C ASN A 14 3.24 -6.66 6.91
N THR A 15 2.44 -5.89 7.66
CA THR A 15 0.99 -5.83 7.47
C THR A 15 0.67 -5.23 6.11
N LEU A 16 1.34 -4.13 5.72
CA LEU A 16 1.20 -3.55 4.38
C LEU A 16 1.51 -4.59 3.28
N LYS A 17 2.62 -5.31 3.40
CA LYS A 17 3.02 -6.33 2.42
C LYS A 17 2.05 -7.50 2.36
N ASN A 18 1.71 -8.10 3.49
CA ASN A 18 0.96 -9.36 3.52
C ASN A 18 -0.54 -9.17 3.35
N ARG A 19 -1.09 -8.01 3.73
CA ARG A 19 -2.55 -7.76 3.66
C ARG A 19 -3.00 -6.88 2.50
N PHE A 20 -2.12 -6.03 1.97
CA PHE A 20 -2.49 -5.10 0.89
C PHE A 20 -1.72 -5.44 -0.39
N ILE A 21 -0.38 -5.52 -0.33
CA ILE A 21 0.41 -5.79 -1.55
C ILE A 21 0.15 -7.22 -2.06
N ALA A 22 0.07 -8.21 -1.17
CA ALA A 22 -0.22 -9.59 -1.54
C ALA A 22 -1.65 -9.80 -2.07
N THR A 23 -2.59 -8.93 -1.69
CA THR A 23 -4.00 -9.00 -2.09
C THR A 23 -4.32 -8.18 -3.34
N GLY A 24 -3.35 -7.40 -3.85
CA GLY A 24 -3.46 -6.73 -5.15
C GLY A 24 -3.10 -5.25 -5.16
N LEU A 25 -2.74 -4.64 -4.02
CA LEU A 25 -2.31 -3.25 -3.98
C LEU A 25 -1.05 -3.06 -4.83
N LYS A 26 -1.15 -2.20 -5.85
CA LYS A 26 -0.05 -1.92 -6.77
C LYS A 26 1.11 -1.22 -6.05
N VAL A 27 2.31 -1.66 -6.43
CA VAL A 27 3.57 -1.06 -5.97
C VAL A 27 4.36 -0.66 -7.20
N THR A 28 4.62 0.64 -7.34
CA THR A 28 5.46 1.17 -8.40
C THR A 28 6.90 1.22 -7.91
N VAL A 29 7.81 0.64 -8.68
CA VAL A 29 9.24 0.68 -8.39
C VAL A 29 9.87 1.77 -9.25
N ILE A 30 10.42 2.81 -8.61
CA ILE A 30 11.14 3.89 -9.28
C ILE A 30 12.61 3.78 -8.86
N GLY A 31 13.46 3.30 -9.78
CA GLY A 31 14.84 2.94 -9.47
C GLY A 31 14.89 1.78 -8.47
N SER A 32 15.53 2.00 -7.32
CA SER A 32 15.62 1.02 -6.23
C SER A 32 14.54 1.19 -5.15
N VAL A 33 13.67 2.21 -5.28
CA VAL A 33 12.72 2.59 -4.25
C VAL A 33 11.31 2.13 -4.60
N LYS A 34 10.69 1.40 -3.66
CA LYS A 34 9.28 0.99 -3.76
C LYS A 34 8.36 2.11 -3.28
N ARG A 35 7.55 2.63 -4.21
CA ARG A 35 6.50 3.63 -3.99
C ARG A 35 5.12 3.00 -4.18
N ILE A 36 4.15 3.55 -3.48
CA ILE A 36 2.74 3.20 -3.61
C ILE A 36 2.06 4.55 -3.77
N ASP A 37 1.30 4.71 -4.85
CA ASP A 37 0.54 5.93 -5.07
C ASP A 37 -0.65 5.95 -4.11
N ILE A 38 -0.99 7.12 -3.58
CA ILE A 38 -2.15 7.26 -2.70
C ILE A 38 -3.43 6.92 -3.47
N ARG A 39 -3.51 7.24 -4.77
CA ARG A 39 -4.67 6.88 -5.60
C ARG A 39 -4.85 5.38 -5.73
N ASP A 40 -3.75 4.63 -5.86
CA ASP A 40 -3.80 3.16 -5.88
C ASP A 40 -4.29 2.60 -4.54
N ILE A 41 -3.95 3.26 -3.43
CA ILE A 41 -4.46 2.92 -2.09
C ILE A 41 -5.96 3.20 -2.00
N ASP A 42 -6.41 4.38 -2.42
CA ASP A 42 -7.82 4.76 -2.35
C ASP A 42 -8.70 3.82 -3.17
N ILE A 43 -8.29 3.52 -4.42
CA ILE A 43 -8.98 2.55 -5.29
C ILE A 43 -9.01 1.18 -4.63
N PHE A 44 -7.88 0.70 -4.10
CA PHE A 44 -7.82 -0.61 -3.46
C PHE A 44 -8.73 -0.71 -2.23
N VAL A 45 -8.76 0.34 -1.39
CA VAL A 45 -9.62 0.41 -0.20
C VAL A 45 -11.09 0.46 -0.59
N GLU A 46 -11.43 1.22 -1.64
CA GLU A 46 -12.80 1.30 -2.17
C GLU A 46 -13.26 -0.04 -2.77
N GLU A 47 -12.40 -0.73 -3.51
CA GLU A 47 -12.68 -2.06 -4.06
C GLU A 47 -12.81 -3.14 -2.99
N HIS A 48 -12.02 -3.06 -1.91
CA HIS A 48 -12.05 -4.04 -0.83
C HIS A 48 -13.08 -3.73 0.28
N LYS A 49 -13.82 -2.61 0.18
CA LYS A 49 -14.85 -2.13 1.14
C LYS A 49 -14.59 -2.60 2.59
N ILE A 50 -13.46 -2.14 3.15
CA ILE A 50 -13.15 -2.32 4.57
C ILE A 50 -13.95 -1.30 5.39
#